data_AF-A0A4S5CI11-F1
#
_entry.id   AF-A0A4S5CI11-F1
#
_cell.length_a   1.000
_cell.length_b   1.000
_cell.length_c   1.000
_cell.angle_alpha   90.00
_cell.angle_beta   90.00
_cell.angle_gamma   90.00
#
_symmetry.space_group_name_H-M   'P 1'
#
loop_
_entity.id
_entity.type
_entity.pdbx_description
1 polymer ?
#
loop_
_entity_poly.entity_id
_entity_poly.type
_entity_poly.pdbx_seq_one_letter_code
_entity_poly.pdbx_strand_id
1 'polypeptide(L)'
;MIISIMSTNNHTLELSAAEIDDLKKAGYTVHTVVDQDPVLYGWMHPSSTASQSHYTDRQPFRKSQAQAWLDCYAYHHGHMPMKAEPDWMDKPAL
;
A
#
# COMPACT_ATOMS: atom_id res chain seq x y z
N MET A 1 7.33 -13.32 6.85
CA MET A 1 7.76 -11.99 7.36
C MET A 1 6.59 -11.07 7.15
N ILE A 2 6.07 -10.49 8.22
CA ILE A 2 4.83 -9.71 8.25
C ILE A 2 5.21 -8.29 8.69
N ILE A 3 4.65 -7.25 8.07
CA ILE A 3 4.89 -5.83 8.40
C ILE A 3 3.55 -5.24 8.84
N SER A 4 3.47 -4.72 10.07
CA SER A 4 2.22 -4.41 10.78
C SER A 4 1.99 -2.90 10.94
N ILE A 5 0.77 -2.42 10.65
CA ILE A 5 0.33 -1.01 10.74
C ILE A 5 -1.09 -1.03 11.40
N MET A 6 -1.26 -0.55 12.65
CA MET A 6 -2.42 -0.73 13.56
C MET A 6 -3.67 0.23 13.51
N SER A 7 -4.72 -0.06 12.74
CA SER A 7 -5.97 0.74 12.85
C SER A 7 -6.79 0.38 14.12
N THR A 8 -7.53 1.34 14.67
CA THR A 8 -8.16 1.38 16.02
C THR A 8 -9.24 0.34 16.33
N ASN A 9 -9.25 -0.80 15.64
CA ASN A 9 -10.14 -1.94 15.86
C ASN A 9 -9.35 -3.25 15.95
N ASN A 10 -8.26 -3.32 16.73
CA ASN A 10 -7.57 -4.55 17.15
C ASN A 10 -7.30 -5.67 16.12
N HIS A 11 -7.44 -5.37 14.82
CA HIS A 11 -7.20 -6.24 13.68
C HIS A 11 -6.21 -5.48 12.82
N THR A 12 -4.94 -5.86 12.91
CA THR A 12 -3.95 -5.46 11.91
C THR A 12 -4.44 -6.04 10.58
N LEU A 13 -4.85 -5.18 9.64
CA LEU A 13 -5.22 -5.60 8.29
C LEU A 13 -3.93 -5.96 7.57
N GLU A 14 -3.56 -7.23 7.61
CA GLU A 14 -2.38 -7.76 6.94
C GLU A 14 -2.86 -8.56 5.75
N LEU A 15 -2.43 -8.16 4.55
CA LEU A 15 -2.68 -8.97 3.36
C LEU A 15 -1.93 -10.28 3.49
N SER A 16 -2.64 -11.37 3.26
CA SER A 16 -2.04 -12.68 3.14
C SER A 16 -1.13 -12.76 1.91
N ALA A 17 -0.18 -13.70 1.93
CA ALA A 17 0.66 -13.96 0.76
C ALA A 17 -0.16 -14.35 -0.49
N ALA A 18 -1.33 -14.98 -0.29
CA ALA A 18 -2.25 -15.33 -1.37
C ALA A 18 -2.86 -14.09 -2.03
N GLU A 19 -3.32 -13.12 -1.25
CA GLU A 19 -3.88 -11.86 -1.78
C GLU A 19 -2.83 -11.04 -2.54
N ILE A 20 -1.58 -11.03 -2.06
CA ILE A 20 -0.46 -10.38 -2.78
C ILE A 20 -0.16 -11.12 -4.09
N ASP A 21 -0.20 -12.45 -4.09
CA ASP A 21 -0.01 -13.25 -5.31
C ASP A 21 -1.14 -13.01 -6.32
N ASP A 22 -2.39 -12.90 -5.86
CA ASP A 22 -3.53 -12.58 -6.71
C ASP A 22 -3.39 -11.17 -7.33
N LEU A 23 -2.94 -10.17 -6.56
CA LEU A 23 -2.64 -8.84 -7.11
C LEU A 23 -1.51 -8.87 -8.14
N LYS A 24 -0.46 -9.67 -7.92
CA LYS A 24 0.63 -9.87 -8.89
C LYS A 24 0.14 -10.54 -10.18
N LYS A 25 -0.69 -11.58 -10.07
CA LYS A 25 -1.34 -12.24 -11.21
C LYS A 25 -2.28 -11.29 -11.96
N ALA A 26 -2.93 -10.37 -11.23
CA ALA A 26 -3.73 -9.30 -11.80
C ALA A 26 -2.88 -8.17 -12.43
N GLY A 27 -1.55 -8.25 -12.40
CA GLY A 27 -0.64 -7.33 -13.11
C GLY A 27 -0.13 -6.16 -12.28
N TYR A 28 -0.40 -6.13 -10.96
CA TYR A 28 0.09 -5.08 -10.08
C TYR A 28 1.50 -5.38 -9.55
N THR A 29 2.24 -4.32 -9.31
CA THR A 29 3.55 -4.36 -8.66
C THR A 29 3.70 -3.21 -7.67
N VAL A 30 4.45 -3.44 -6.59
CA VAL A 30 4.91 -2.41 -5.67
C VAL A 30 6.39 -2.16 -5.90
N HIS A 31 6.77 -0.90 -6.09
CA HIS A 31 8.13 -0.44 -6.37
C HIS A 31 8.57 0.60 -5.36
N THR A 32 9.88 0.82 -5.26
CA THR A 32 10.45 1.98 -4.56
C THR A 32 10.34 3.21 -5.43
N VAL A 33 9.92 4.33 -4.85
CA VAL A 33 9.90 5.63 -5.52
C VAL A 33 11.33 6.17 -5.56
N VAL A 34 11.82 6.43 -6.77
CA VAL A 34 13.19 6.91 -7.01
C VAL A 34 13.36 8.33 -6.47
N ASP A 35 14.57 8.67 -6.02
CA ASP A 35 14.97 10.01 -5.56
C ASP A 35 14.15 10.55 -4.37
N GLN A 36 13.63 9.67 -3.51
CA GLN A 36 12.97 10.04 -2.26
C GLN A 36 13.83 9.68 -1.04
N ASP A 37 14.01 10.65 -0.14
CA ASP A 37 14.56 10.46 1.20
C ASP A 37 13.56 10.98 2.25
N PRO A 38 12.97 10.11 3.09
CA PRO A 38 13.20 8.66 3.17
C PRO A 38 12.68 7.91 1.93
N VAL A 39 13.16 6.68 1.72
CA VAL A 39 12.64 5.80 0.66
C VAL A 39 11.15 5.58 0.85
N LEU A 40 10.39 5.78 -0.23
CA LEU A 40 8.96 5.51 -0.28
C LEU A 40 8.65 4.36 -1.25
N TYR A 41 7.46 3.80 -1.13
CA TYR A 41 6.92 2.70 -1.90
C TYR A 41 5.61 3.13 -2.55
N GLY A 42 5.38 2.67 -3.77
CA GLY A 42 4.15 2.90 -4.52
C GLY A 42 3.74 1.69 -5.34
N TRP A 43 2.44 1.57 -5.62
CA TRP A 43 1.93 0.53 -6.53
C TRP A 43 1.71 1.07 -7.94
N MET A 44 1.81 0.17 -8.93
CA MET A 44 1.43 0.42 -10.32
C MET A 44 0.97 -0.85 -11.03
N HIS A 45 0.21 -0.67 -12.10
CA HIS A 45 -0.15 -1.71 -13.07
C HIS A 45 0.38 -1.30 -14.46
N PRO A 46 1.56 -1.81 -14.88
CA PRO A 46 2.28 -1.33 -16.06
C PRO A 46 1.44 -1.30 -17.35
N SER A 47 0.59 -2.30 -17.58
CA SER A 47 -0.19 -2.42 -18.82
C SER A 47 -1.41 -1.49 -18.90
N SER A 48 -1.93 -1.03 -17.77
CA SER A 48 -3.14 -0.18 -17.71
C SER A 48 -2.82 1.25 -17.33
N THR A 49 -1.55 1.54 -17.02
CA THR A 49 -1.04 2.81 -16.48
C THR A 49 -1.60 3.20 -15.11
N ALA A 50 -2.48 2.40 -14.49
CA ALA A 50 -2.95 2.69 -13.14
C ALA A 50 -1.76 2.74 -12.16
N SER A 51 -1.65 3.83 -11.41
CA SER A 51 -0.54 4.06 -10.48
C SER A 51 -1.03 4.82 -9.28
N GLN A 52 -0.42 4.55 -8.13
CA GLN A 52 -0.63 5.32 -6.90
C GLN A 52 -0.39 6.82 -7.09
N SER A 53 0.48 7.21 -8.02
CA SER A 53 0.73 8.62 -8.36
C SER A 53 -0.52 9.37 -8.84
N HIS A 54 -1.52 8.67 -9.39
CA HIS A 54 -2.80 9.24 -9.82
C HIS A 54 -3.78 9.51 -8.67
N TYR A 55 -3.49 8.99 -7.48
CA TYR A 55 -4.40 9.00 -6.32
C TYR A 55 -3.72 9.55 -5.06
N THR A 56 -2.69 10.40 -5.21
CA THR A 56 -1.87 10.89 -4.08
C THR A 56 -2.66 11.69 -3.04
N ASP A 57 -3.84 12.21 -3.39
CA ASP A 57 -4.80 12.85 -2.47
C ASP A 57 -5.43 11.85 -1.46
N ARG A 58 -5.47 10.56 -1.82
CA ARG A 58 -6.12 9.48 -1.05
C ARG A 58 -5.16 8.38 -0.62
N GLN A 59 -4.13 8.13 -1.41
CA GLN A 59 -3.12 7.09 -1.20
C GLN A 59 -1.73 7.69 -1.53
N PRO A 60 -1.18 8.58 -0.68
CA PRO A 60 0.18 9.06 -0.87
C PRO A 60 1.18 7.90 -0.81
N PHE A 61 2.36 8.05 -1.41
CA PHE A 61 3.40 7.04 -1.33
C PHE A 61 3.76 6.70 0.12
N ARG A 62 4.05 5.42 0.37
CA ARG A 62 4.15 4.85 1.72
C ARG A 62 5.60 4.61 2.11
N LYS A 63 5.91 4.72 3.39
CA LYS A 63 7.21 4.36 3.97
C LYS A 63 7.40 2.85 4.06
N SER A 64 6.33 2.07 3.97
CA SER A 64 6.38 0.61 3.99
C SER A 64 5.83 -0.02 2.71
N GLN A 65 6.46 -1.11 2.29
CA GLN A 65 5.99 -1.91 1.16
C GLN A 65 4.62 -2.54 1.43
N ALA A 66 4.34 -2.93 2.68
CA ALA A 66 3.07 -3.55 3.05
C ALA A 66 1.89 -2.59 2.93
N GLN A 67 2.06 -1.33 3.35
CA GLN A 67 1.00 -0.33 3.16
C GLN A 67 0.75 -0.02 1.68
N ALA A 68 1.80 -0.01 0.85
CA ALA A 68 1.62 0.15 -0.59
C ALA A 68 0.85 -1.02 -1.23
N TRP A 69 1.01 -2.25 -0.72
CA TRP A 69 0.16 -3.39 -1.11
C TRP A 69 -1.28 -3.26 -0.61
N LEU A 70 -1.50 -2.79 0.61
CA LEU A 70 -2.84 -2.51 1.13
C LEU A 70 -3.56 -1.45 0.28
N ASP A 71 -2.85 -0.39 -0.10
CA ASP A 71 -3.39 0.62 -1.01
C ASP A 71 -3.75 0.02 -2.37
N CYS A 72 -2.87 -0.82 -2.93
CA CYS A 72 -3.10 -1.51 -4.18
C CYS A 72 -4.33 -2.43 -4.11
N TYR A 73 -4.49 -3.16 -3.00
CA TYR A 73 -5.65 -4.00 -2.74
C TYR A 73 -6.94 -3.17 -2.69
N ALA A 74 -6.91 -2.06 -1.94
CA ALA A 74 -8.03 -1.15 -1.82
C ALA A 74 -8.41 -0.53 -3.18
N TYR A 75 -7.44 -0.17 -4.01
CA TYR A 75 -7.68 0.25 -5.39
C TYR A 75 -8.33 -0.86 -6.21
N HIS A 76 -7.73 -2.06 -6.22
CA HIS A 76 -8.17 -3.18 -7.05
C HIS A 76 -9.61 -3.63 -6.74
N HIS A 77 -10.01 -3.59 -5.47
CA HIS A 77 -11.35 -4.02 -5.04
C HIS A 77 -12.38 -2.89 -5.02
N GLY A 78 -11.98 -1.63 -5.26
CA GLY A 78 -12.88 -0.47 -5.18
C GLY A 78 -13.14 0.05 -3.76
N HIS A 79 -12.25 -0.26 -2.82
CA HIS A 79 -12.28 0.16 -1.42
C HIS A 79 -11.34 1.34 -1.13
N MET A 80 -11.01 2.13 -2.15
CA MET A 80 -10.08 3.25 -2.02
C MET A 80 -10.58 4.26 -0.98
N PRO A 81 -9.74 4.70 -0.04
CA PRO A 81 -10.17 5.63 0.99
C PRO A 81 -10.57 6.98 0.39
N MET A 82 -11.50 7.68 1.06
CA MET A 82 -11.95 9.01 0.63
C MET A 82 -10.94 10.13 0.94
N LYS A 83 -9.94 9.84 1.77
CA LYS A 83 -8.86 10.75 2.17
C LYS A 83 -7.59 9.97 2.49
N ALA A 84 -6.44 10.62 2.41
CA ALA A 84 -5.17 10.04 2.82
C ALA A 84 -5.25 9.45 4.24
N GLU A 85 -5.07 8.15 4.33
CA GLU A 85 -4.84 7.50 5.62
C GLU A 85 -3.40 7.74 6.04
N PRO A 86 -3.14 8.09 7.30
CA PRO A 86 -1.78 8.26 7.76
C PRO A 86 -1.00 6.93 7.76
N ASP A 87 0.27 7.01 7.42
CA ASP A 87 1.18 5.86 7.37
C ASP A 87 1.93 5.61 8.70
N TRP A 88 1.46 6.20 9.81
CA TRP A 88 2.20 6.26 11.09
C TRP A 88 2.13 5.01 11.96
N MET A 89 1.87 3.83 11.40
CA MET A 89 2.04 2.62 12.20
C MET A 89 3.27 1.82 11.85
N ASP A 90 4.37 2.54 11.85
CA ASP A 90 5.37 2.26 12.86
C ASP A 90 4.75 2.48 14.25
N LYS A 91 4.17 1.45 14.88
CA LYS A 91 4.02 1.52 16.34
C LYS A 91 5.44 1.31 16.90
N PRO A 92 6.10 2.31 17.50
CA PRO A 92 7.34 2.05 18.23
C PRO A 92 7.05 1.07 19.37
N ALA A 93 7.99 0.15 19.57
CA ALA A 93 7.94 -0.91 20.56
C ALA A 93 7.63 -0.38 21.98
N LEU A 94 6.70 -1.05 22.66
CA LEU A 94 6.61 -1.15 24.12
C LEU A 94 6.28 -2.59 24.49
#